data_AF-E3RJ64-F1
#
_entry.id   AF-E3RJ64-F1
#
_cell.length_a   1.000
_cell.length_b   1.000
_cell.length_c   1.000
_cell.angle_alpha   90.00
_cell.angle_beta   90.00
_cell.angle_gamma   90.00
#
_symmetry.space_group_name_H-M   'P 1'
#
loop_
_entity.id
_entity.type
_entity.pdbx_description
1 polymer ?
#
loop_
_entity_poly.entity_id
_entity_poly.type
_entity_poly.pdbx_seq_one_letter_code
_entity_poly.pdbx_strand_id
1 'polypeptide(L)'
;MDNGKSVGIIGMGDMGKMYARRLSTAGWKVNACDLPDKLDILAEEFLDFPKVEIMQSGHLVSRCSDFIIYSVEAKNIDAVVKAFGPSTKVGAIVGGQTSCKAPEMEAFERHLPKDVSIVSVHSLHGPGIDPKGQPLVLIKYRASDADFQFVENIMSCLGSKHVYLSAEQHDRITADTQAVTHAAFLSMGGAWFANNQFPWDSSRYVGGIENVKMNITLRIYSNKWHVYAGLAILNPDAKRQIKQYAESVTELFKLMLTGQRDELHERVHTARKAVFGDNEDGKKLLLRDDLLDRFALGTIPEKKLKNNHLSLLAMVDCWWKLGIVPYDHMICSTPPSRMWLGITEYLFCNPALLEEAIDTAIVDNTFRADDLEFTFAARDWSSRVSLGNFDGYREKFEEIQRYFEPRFPEATKLGNEMIKVILQKTQDI
;
A
#
# COMPACT_ATOMS: atom_id res chain seq x y z
N MET A 1 -12.22 28.61 13.01
CA MET A 1 -10.90 28.18 13.53
C MET A 1 -10.96 28.37 15.02
N ASP A 2 -10.64 27.35 15.80
CA ASP A 2 -10.64 27.46 17.27
C ASP A 2 -9.46 28.36 17.65
N ASN A 3 -9.75 29.56 18.17
CA ASN A 3 -8.77 30.63 18.40
C ASN A 3 -7.71 30.20 19.41
N GLY A 4 -6.57 29.68 18.92
CA GLY A 4 -5.35 29.47 19.71
C GLY A 4 -4.84 28.03 19.84
N LYS A 5 -5.54 27.02 19.27
CA LYS A 5 -5.06 25.64 19.33
C LYS A 5 -4.00 25.31 18.28
N SER A 6 -3.05 24.44 18.63
CA SER A 6 -1.92 24.04 17.78
C SER A 6 -1.88 22.54 17.51
N VAL A 7 -1.31 22.17 16.35
CA VAL A 7 -1.09 20.78 15.93
C VAL A 7 0.40 20.46 16.01
N GLY A 8 0.73 19.38 16.71
CA GLY A 8 2.08 18.84 16.81
C GLY A 8 2.32 17.77 15.76
N ILE A 9 3.49 17.77 15.11
CA ILE A 9 3.92 16.70 14.21
C ILE A 9 5.29 16.19 14.67
N ILE A 10 5.34 14.93 15.08
CA ILE A 10 6.57 14.25 15.47
C ILE A 10 6.94 13.27 14.36
N GLY A 11 8.01 13.58 13.63
CA GLY A 11 8.40 12.91 12.39
C GLY A 11 8.05 13.76 11.18
N MET A 12 9.04 14.45 10.62
CA MET A 12 8.96 15.26 9.41
C MET A 12 9.60 14.51 8.21
N GLY A 13 9.24 13.23 8.09
CA GLY A 13 9.36 12.51 6.82
C GLY A 13 8.37 13.05 5.78
N ASP A 14 8.27 12.38 4.62
CA ASP A 14 7.48 12.89 3.49
C ASP A 14 6.00 13.14 3.84
N MET A 15 5.38 12.24 4.61
CA MET A 15 4.00 12.40 5.09
C MET A 15 3.87 13.49 6.15
N GLY A 16 4.79 13.56 7.11
CA GLY A 16 4.81 14.63 8.12
C GLY A 16 4.92 16.02 7.49
N LYS A 17 5.83 16.18 6.52
CA LYS A 17 5.97 17.41 5.73
C LYS A 17 4.70 17.76 4.96
N MET A 18 4.05 16.76 4.35
CA MET A 18 2.79 16.97 3.64
C MET A 18 1.69 17.49 4.58
N TYR A 19 1.53 16.86 5.76
CA TYR A 19 0.57 17.31 6.77
C TYR A 19 0.90 18.73 7.27
N ALA A 20 2.17 19.01 7.59
CA ALA A 20 2.61 20.32 8.07
C ALA A 20 2.24 21.45 7.09
N ARG A 21 2.49 21.25 5.80
CA ARG A 21 2.14 22.22 4.74
C ARG A 21 0.63 22.41 4.64
N ARG A 22 -0.14 21.33 4.56
CA ARG A 22 -1.60 21.42 4.38
C ARG A 22 -2.29 22.07 5.58
N LEU A 23 -1.90 21.68 6.79
CA LEU A 23 -2.45 22.23 8.04
C LEU A 23 -2.12 23.71 8.19
N SER A 24 -0.88 24.11 7.94
CA SER A 24 -0.46 25.51 8.02
C SER A 24 -1.12 26.40 6.97
N THR A 25 -1.25 25.91 5.73
CA THR A 25 -2.00 26.61 4.66
C THR A 25 -3.47 26.78 5.00
N ALA A 26 -4.08 25.80 5.69
CA ALA A 26 -5.45 25.90 6.20
C ALA A 26 -5.59 26.82 7.42
N GLY A 27 -4.48 27.32 7.95
CA GLY A 27 -4.45 28.32 9.01
C GLY A 27 -4.17 27.77 10.41
N TRP A 28 -3.88 26.49 10.58
CA TRP A 28 -3.49 25.92 11.88
C TRP A 28 -2.06 26.30 12.25
N LYS A 29 -1.80 26.57 13.54
CA LYS A 29 -0.42 26.63 14.06
C LYS A 29 0.12 25.21 14.14
N VAL A 30 1.28 24.95 13.54
CA VAL A 30 1.93 23.64 13.50
C VAL A 30 3.26 23.72 14.25
N ASN A 31 3.45 22.86 15.24
CA ASN A 31 4.72 22.65 15.92
C ASN A 31 5.29 21.33 15.42
N ALA A 32 6.50 21.30 14.85
CA ALA A 32 7.01 20.10 14.21
C ALA A 32 8.44 19.79 14.60
N CYS A 33 8.80 18.51 14.64
CA CYS A 33 10.18 18.09 14.83
C CYS A 33 10.49 16.78 14.09
N ASP A 34 11.78 16.51 13.91
CA ASP A 34 12.32 15.22 13.45
C ASP A 34 13.58 14.91 14.28
N LEU A 35 14.42 14.01 13.78
CA LEU A 35 15.74 13.75 14.32
C LEU A 35 16.58 15.04 14.41
N PRO A 36 17.43 15.18 15.45
CA PRO A 36 18.18 16.42 15.70
C PRO A 36 19.07 16.89 14.54
N ASP A 37 19.61 15.96 13.77
CA ASP A 37 20.46 16.22 12.60
C ASP A 37 19.71 16.84 11.41
N LYS A 38 18.37 16.79 11.41
CA LYS A 38 17.52 17.42 10.38
C LYS A 38 17.02 18.81 10.77
N LEU A 39 17.32 19.29 11.97
CA LEU A 39 16.77 20.53 12.52
C LEU A 39 16.98 21.72 11.58
N ASP A 40 18.23 21.97 11.18
CA ASP A 40 18.61 23.14 10.38
C ASP A 40 17.99 23.07 8.98
N ILE A 41 18.04 21.89 8.34
CA ILE A 41 17.46 21.66 7.01
C ILE A 41 15.94 21.87 7.02
N LEU A 42 15.25 21.40 8.06
CA LEU A 42 13.80 21.58 8.18
C LEU A 42 13.43 23.03 8.49
N ALA A 43 14.22 23.71 9.33
CA ALA A 43 14.02 25.12 9.60
C ALA A 43 14.15 25.95 8.32
N GLU A 44 15.14 25.66 7.48
CA GLU A 44 15.31 26.29 6.17
C GLU A 44 14.14 25.96 5.22
N GLU A 45 13.77 24.68 5.10
CA GLU A 45 12.68 24.22 4.20
C GLU A 45 11.32 24.84 4.53
N PHE A 46 11.07 25.18 5.79
CA PHE A 46 9.79 25.73 6.26
C PHE A 46 9.83 27.23 6.58
N LEU A 47 10.88 27.96 6.20
CA LEU A 47 11.00 29.43 6.35
C LEU A 47 9.78 30.18 5.79
N ASP A 48 9.27 29.75 4.63
CA ASP A 48 8.13 30.38 3.95
C ASP A 48 6.76 29.96 4.53
N PHE A 49 6.74 29.14 5.58
CA PHE A 49 5.54 28.68 6.26
C PHE A 49 5.45 29.30 7.66
N PRO A 50 4.97 30.54 7.82
CA PRO A 50 5.03 31.29 9.08
C PRO A 50 4.19 30.68 10.23
N LYS A 51 3.34 29.70 9.91
CA LYS A 51 2.55 28.95 10.89
C LYS A 51 3.20 27.62 11.29
N VAL A 52 4.35 27.26 10.72
CA VAL A 52 5.11 26.06 11.07
C VAL A 52 6.31 26.48 11.92
N GLU A 53 6.40 25.95 13.12
CA GLU A 53 7.50 26.16 14.06
C GLU A 53 8.28 24.85 14.18
N ILE A 54 9.51 24.81 13.65
CA ILE A 54 10.40 23.65 13.78
C ILE A 54 11.07 23.68 15.15
N MET A 55 10.89 22.62 15.92
CA MET A 55 11.33 22.50 17.30
C MET A 55 12.46 21.47 17.46
N GLN A 56 13.29 21.67 18.49
CA GLN A 56 14.46 20.84 18.76
C GLN A 56 14.14 19.39 19.15
N SER A 57 12.94 19.12 19.68
CA SER A 57 12.59 17.76 20.13
C SER A 57 11.09 17.52 20.20
N GLY A 58 10.72 16.23 20.17
CA GLY A 58 9.35 15.78 20.39
C GLY A 58 8.81 16.11 21.77
N HIS A 59 9.68 16.32 22.78
CA HIS A 59 9.25 16.82 24.09
C HIS A 59 8.63 18.22 23.99
N LEU A 60 9.26 19.12 23.24
CA LEU A 60 8.74 20.48 23.05
C LEU A 60 7.42 20.44 22.29
N VAL A 61 7.37 19.70 21.17
CA VAL A 61 6.15 19.53 20.38
C VAL A 61 5.01 18.98 21.24
N SER A 62 5.26 17.94 22.04
CA SER A 62 4.25 17.30 22.90
C SER A 62 3.71 18.22 23.99
N ARG A 63 4.54 19.11 24.54
CA ARG A 63 4.15 20.01 25.65
C ARG A 63 3.33 21.22 25.22
N CYS A 64 3.41 21.62 23.96
CA CYS A 64 2.80 22.87 23.48
C CYS A 64 1.76 22.67 22.36
N SER A 65 1.35 21.43 22.11
CA SER A 65 0.37 21.09 21.07
C SER A 65 -0.92 20.53 21.67
N ASP A 66 -2.06 20.87 21.06
CA ASP A 66 -3.38 20.39 21.47
C ASP A 66 -3.77 19.09 20.77
N PHE A 67 -3.30 18.88 19.55
CA PHE A 67 -3.39 17.61 18.83
C PHE A 67 -2.01 17.21 18.32
N ILE A 68 -1.49 16.03 18.68
CA ILE A 68 -0.15 15.57 18.31
C ILE A 68 -0.27 14.36 17.38
N ILE A 69 0.40 14.42 16.23
CA ILE A 69 0.46 13.35 15.24
C ILE A 69 1.87 12.76 15.22
N TYR A 70 1.98 11.49 15.61
CA TYR A 70 3.19 10.69 15.40
C TYR A 70 3.24 10.19 13.95
N SER A 71 4.08 10.83 13.13
CA SER A 71 4.30 10.53 11.70
C SER A 71 5.69 9.88 11.51
N VAL A 72 5.88 8.76 12.20
CA VAL A 72 7.12 7.98 12.19
C VAL A 72 6.88 6.59 11.61
N GLU A 73 7.96 5.88 11.28
CA GLU A 73 7.87 4.49 10.85
C GLU A 73 7.20 3.62 11.92
N ALA A 74 6.34 2.69 11.52
CA ALA A 74 5.63 1.81 12.44
C ALA A 74 6.57 0.97 13.34
N LYS A 75 7.78 0.63 12.86
CA LYS A 75 8.82 -0.03 13.65
C LYS A 75 9.30 0.81 14.84
N ASN A 76 9.27 2.14 14.70
CA ASN A 76 9.83 3.08 15.67
C ASN A 76 8.76 3.69 16.59
N ILE A 77 7.47 3.41 16.37
CA ILE A 77 6.38 4.06 17.11
C ILE A 77 6.49 3.86 18.62
N ASP A 78 6.76 2.64 19.10
CA ASP A 78 6.88 2.36 20.54
C ASP A 78 8.04 3.15 21.17
N ALA A 79 9.21 3.16 20.54
CA ALA A 79 10.38 3.88 21.04
C ALA A 79 10.15 5.40 21.08
N VAL A 80 9.52 5.96 20.05
CA VAL A 80 9.28 7.40 19.92
C VAL A 80 8.19 7.86 20.90
N VAL A 81 7.10 7.11 21.05
CA VAL A 81 6.05 7.41 22.03
C VAL A 81 6.57 7.23 23.45
N LYS A 82 7.40 6.21 23.72
CA LYS A 82 8.08 6.05 25.02
C LYS A 82 8.93 7.27 25.38
N ALA A 83 9.63 7.83 24.40
CA ALA A 83 10.47 9.01 24.62
C ALA A 83 9.64 10.28 24.86
N PHE A 84 8.65 10.56 24.00
CA PHE A 84 7.99 11.87 23.97
C PHE A 84 6.58 11.91 24.57
N GLY A 85 5.87 10.78 24.57
CA GLY A 85 4.51 10.64 25.08
C GLY A 85 4.31 11.08 26.53
N PRO A 86 5.22 10.78 27.47
CA PRO A 86 5.10 11.28 28.85
C PRO A 86 5.15 12.81 28.98
N SER A 87 5.60 13.53 27.95
CA SER A 87 5.64 14.99 27.91
C SER A 87 4.38 15.61 27.32
N THR A 88 3.39 14.81 26.93
CA THR A 88 2.15 15.31 26.34
C THR A 88 1.40 16.25 27.28
N LYS A 89 0.97 17.39 26.74
CA LYS A 89 0.12 18.37 27.44
C LYS A 89 -1.14 17.72 28.00
N VAL A 90 -1.50 18.07 29.23
CA VAL A 90 -2.74 17.62 29.90
C VAL A 90 -3.96 17.92 29.02
N GLY A 91 -4.82 16.93 28.82
CA GLY A 91 -6.04 17.06 28.00
C GLY A 91 -5.79 17.18 26.49
N ALA A 92 -4.55 17.01 26.02
CA ALA A 92 -4.27 16.98 24.59
C ALA A 92 -4.80 15.70 23.94
N ILE A 93 -4.89 15.74 22.62
CA ILE A 93 -5.26 14.60 21.79
C ILE A 93 -4.00 14.08 21.11
N VAL A 94 -3.82 12.77 21.08
CA VAL A 94 -2.70 12.10 20.44
C VAL A 94 -3.23 11.13 19.38
N GLY A 95 -2.60 11.16 18.21
CA GLY A 95 -2.82 10.21 17.14
C GLY A 95 -1.52 9.81 16.48
N GLY A 96 -1.54 8.74 15.72
CA GLY A 96 -0.46 8.42 14.80
C GLY A 96 -0.96 8.37 13.36
N GLN A 97 -0.02 8.49 12.42
CA GLN A 97 -0.23 8.31 10.98
C GLN A 97 0.47 7.04 10.48
N THR A 98 0.73 6.07 11.36
CA THR A 98 1.41 4.83 10.94
C THR A 98 0.52 3.98 10.03
N SER A 99 1.10 3.05 9.27
CA SER A 99 0.32 2.15 8.40
C SER A 99 -0.29 0.94 9.12
N CYS A 100 0.07 0.69 10.39
CA CYS A 100 -0.47 -0.39 11.22
C CYS A 100 -0.92 0.17 12.57
N LYS A 101 -2.17 -0.07 12.96
CA LYS A 101 -2.75 0.53 14.17
C LYS A 101 -2.48 -0.30 15.41
N ALA A 102 -2.38 -1.63 15.32
CA ALA A 102 -2.10 -2.48 16.48
C ALA A 102 -0.84 -2.06 17.28
N PRO A 103 0.36 -1.93 16.67
CA PRO A 103 1.55 -1.49 17.42
C PRO A 103 1.45 -0.02 17.88
N GLU A 104 0.71 0.81 17.15
CA GLU A 104 0.47 2.21 17.51
C GLU A 104 -0.41 2.33 18.76
N MET A 105 -1.55 1.62 18.80
CA MET A 105 -2.44 1.59 19.97
C MET A 105 -1.72 1.01 21.19
N GLU A 106 -0.92 -0.04 21.00
CA GLU A 106 -0.15 -0.65 22.07
C GLU A 106 0.90 0.32 22.65
N ALA A 107 1.62 1.05 21.80
CA ALA A 107 2.55 2.09 22.25
C ALA A 107 1.82 3.19 23.02
N PHE A 108 0.65 3.61 22.53
CA PHE A 108 -0.15 4.65 23.17
C PHE A 108 -0.68 4.23 24.54
N GLU A 109 -1.19 3.01 24.68
CA GLU A 109 -1.67 2.51 25.98
C GLU A 109 -0.54 2.34 27.01
N ARG A 110 0.66 1.95 26.57
CA ARG A 110 1.79 1.77 27.48
C ARG A 110 2.39 3.09 27.98
N HIS A 111 2.52 4.08 27.10
CA HIS A 111 3.41 5.22 27.34
C HIS A 111 2.70 6.57 27.44
N LEU A 112 1.44 6.69 27.00
CA LEU A 112 0.71 7.95 27.14
C LEU A 112 0.06 8.08 28.53
N PRO A 113 0.04 9.30 29.09
CA PRO A 113 -0.73 9.60 30.31
C PRO A 113 -2.23 9.26 30.17
N LYS A 114 -2.93 9.05 31.29
CA LYS A 114 -4.36 8.67 31.29
C LYS A 114 -5.31 9.84 30.97
N ASP A 115 -4.82 11.06 31.11
CA ASP A 115 -5.54 12.33 30.93
C ASP A 115 -5.44 12.87 29.49
N VAL A 116 -4.99 12.05 28.54
CA VAL A 116 -4.95 12.38 27.11
C VAL A 116 -5.97 11.55 26.33
N SER A 117 -6.54 12.18 25.31
CA SER A 117 -7.42 11.53 24.34
C SER A 117 -6.61 10.89 23.21
N ILE A 118 -7.07 9.77 22.65
CA ILE A 118 -6.43 9.04 21.56
C ILE A 118 -7.38 9.01 20.35
N VAL A 119 -6.98 9.72 19.30
CA VAL A 119 -7.66 9.73 17.99
C VAL A 119 -6.60 9.61 16.90
N SER A 120 -6.52 8.44 16.26
CA SER A 120 -5.54 8.18 15.20
C SER A 120 -6.10 8.41 13.82
N VAL A 121 -5.19 8.64 12.87
CA VAL A 121 -5.52 8.90 11.47
C VAL A 121 -4.67 8.03 10.54
N HIS A 122 -5.13 7.76 9.33
CA HIS A 122 -4.28 7.15 8.30
C HIS A 122 -4.74 7.56 6.90
N SER A 123 -3.95 8.42 6.25
CA SER A 123 -4.06 8.70 4.82
C SER A 123 -3.73 7.44 4.01
N LEU A 124 -4.69 6.92 3.24
CA LEU A 124 -4.49 5.74 2.38
C LEU A 124 -3.93 6.12 1.00
N HIS A 125 -2.99 7.06 0.99
CA HIS A 125 -2.26 7.52 -0.18
C HIS A 125 -0.83 7.93 0.20
N GLY A 126 0.06 7.94 -0.78
CA GLY A 126 1.42 8.43 -0.61
C GLY A 126 1.50 9.97 -0.58
N PRO A 127 2.62 10.54 -0.13
CA PRO A 127 2.82 11.99 0.07
C PRO A 127 2.75 12.81 -1.22
N GLY A 128 3.04 12.20 -2.37
CA GLY A 128 2.97 12.84 -3.69
C GLY A 128 1.59 12.84 -4.35
N ILE A 129 0.56 12.32 -3.67
CA ILE A 129 -0.82 12.28 -4.19
C ILE A 129 -1.64 13.37 -3.52
N ASP A 130 -2.47 14.08 -4.30
CA ASP A 130 -3.41 15.06 -3.75
C ASP A 130 -4.44 14.35 -2.85
N PRO A 131 -4.56 14.70 -1.56
CA PRO A 131 -5.47 14.02 -0.62
C PRO A 131 -6.95 14.18 -0.97
N LYS A 132 -7.30 15.12 -1.85
CA LYS A 132 -8.70 15.41 -2.20
C LYS A 132 -9.40 14.18 -2.76
N GLY A 133 -10.51 13.79 -2.13
CA GLY A 133 -11.29 12.60 -2.50
C GLY A 133 -10.61 11.26 -2.21
N GLN A 134 -9.38 11.25 -1.69
CA GLN A 134 -8.72 10.03 -1.23
C GLN A 134 -9.25 9.63 0.15
N PRO A 135 -9.25 8.33 0.51
CA PRO A 135 -9.66 7.90 1.83
C PRO A 135 -8.70 8.38 2.93
N LEU A 136 -9.28 8.92 4.00
CA LEU A 136 -8.59 9.21 5.26
C LEU A 136 -9.32 8.46 6.38
N VAL A 137 -8.65 7.47 6.98
CA VAL A 137 -9.23 6.74 8.11
C VAL A 137 -9.09 7.57 9.37
N LEU A 138 -10.16 7.66 10.15
CA LEU A 138 -10.22 8.25 11.48
C LEU A 138 -10.63 7.18 12.49
N ILE A 139 -9.86 7.08 13.58
CA ILE A 139 -10.01 6.03 14.59
C ILE A 139 -10.18 6.66 15.95
N LYS A 140 -11.41 6.65 16.46
CA LYS A 140 -11.72 7.03 17.83
C LYS A 140 -11.37 5.86 18.76
N TYR A 141 -10.27 5.95 19.48
CA TYR A 141 -9.82 4.85 20.35
C TYR A 141 -10.18 5.11 21.81
N ARG A 142 -9.61 6.16 22.41
CA ARG A 142 -9.85 6.57 23.80
C ARG A 142 -10.08 8.08 23.86
N ALA A 143 -11.26 8.54 23.46
CA ALA A 143 -11.54 9.97 23.35
C ALA A 143 -13.03 10.28 23.56
N SER A 144 -13.33 11.53 23.95
CA SER A 144 -14.69 12.04 23.93
C SER A 144 -15.19 12.30 22.49
N ASP A 145 -16.50 12.46 22.29
CA ASP A 145 -17.04 12.88 20.98
C ASP A 145 -16.56 14.28 20.59
N ALA A 146 -16.38 15.18 21.56
CA ALA A 146 -15.88 16.53 21.32
C ALA A 146 -14.44 16.52 20.79
N ASP A 147 -13.56 15.70 21.39
CA ASP A 147 -12.18 15.55 20.92
C ASP A 147 -12.10 14.91 19.55
N PHE A 148 -12.94 13.90 19.30
CA PHE A 148 -13.04 13.26 17.99
C PHE A 148 -13.48 14.27 16.91
N GLN A 149 -14.54 15.02 17.17
CA GLN A 149 -15.03 16.06 16.26
C GLN A 149 -13.98 17.15 16.03
N PHE A 150 -13.20 17.49 17.05
CA PHE A 150 -12.11 18.46 16.92
C PHE A 150 -11.03 17.96 15.95
N VAL A 151 -10.58 16.70 16.08
CA VAL A 151 -9.62 16.11 15.14
C VAL A 151 -10.20 16.02 13.72
N GLU A 152 -11.45 15.58 13.59
CA GLU A 152 -12.13 15.53 12.29
C GLU A 152 -12.15 16.91 11.62
N ASN A 153 -12.45 17.96 12.39
CA ASN A 153 -12.47 19.34 11.89
C ASN A 153 -11.09 19.81 11.43
N ILE A 154 -10.01 19.43 12.13
CA ILE A 154 -8.63 19.71 11.69
C ILE A 154 -8.36 19.01 10.36
N MET A 155 -8.70 17.72 10.27
CA MET A 155 -8.42 16.88 9.10
C MET A 155 -9.22 17.26 7.84
N SER A 156 -10.36 17.94 8.01
CA SER A 156 -11.23 18.36 6.91
C SER A 156 -10.53 19.25 5.87
N CYS A 157 -9.44 19.94 6.25
CA CYS A 157 -8.64 20.73 5.31
C CYS A 157 -7.94 19.91 4.23
N LEU A 158 -7.81 18.60 4.40
CA LEU A 158 -7.23 17.70 3.41
C LEU A 158 -8.19 17.45 2.23
N GLY A 159 -9.50 17.72 2.41
CA GLY A 159 -10.53 17.43 1.40
C GLY A 159 -10.68 15.93 1.10
N SER A 160 -10.17 15.07 1.99
CA SER A 160 -10.24 13.62 1.90
C SER A 160 -11.65 13.10 2.22
N LYS A 161 -11.96 11.89 1.76
CA LYS A 161 -13.15 11.17 2.17
C LYS A 161 -12.88 10.51 3.52
N HIS A 162 -13.50 11.01 4.58
CA HIS A 162 -13.35 10.43 5.92
C HIS A 162 -13.98 9.03 5.99
N VAL A 163 -13.24 8.10 6.57
CA VAL A 163 -13.67 6.71 6.79
C VAL A 163 -13.49 6.39 8.28
N TYR A 164 -14.53 5.91 8.94
CA TYR A 164 -14.52 5.65 10.38
C TYR A 164 -14.35 4.17 10.64
N LEU A 165 -13.27 3.79 11.33
CA LEU A 165 -12.96 2.40 11.64
C LEU A 165 -12.41 2.28 13.07
N SER A 166 -12.56 1.09 13.66
CA SER A 166 -11.71 0.69 14.79
C SER A 166 -10.30 0.35 14.30
N ALA A 167 -9.33 0.31 15.23
CA ALA A 167 -7.95 -0.10 14.94
C ALA A 167 -7.88 -1.53 14.36
N GLU A 168 -8.70 -2.44 14.87
CA GLU A 168 -8.78 -3.83 14.40
C GLU A 168 -9.35 -3.90 12.98
N GLN A 169 -10.48 -3.23 12.72
CA GLN A 169 -11.07 -3.18 11.38
C GLN A 169 -10.11 -2.56 10.37
N HIS A 170 -9.41 -1.49 10.75
CA HIS A 170 -8.40 -0.88 9.91
C HIS A 170 -7.30 -1.87 9.52
N ASP A 171 -6.70 -2.55 10.49
CA ASP A 171 -5.59 -3.47 10.22
C ASP A 171 -6.06 -4.66 9.38
N ARG A 172 -7.27 -5.17 9.63
CA ARG A 172 -7.85 -6.23 8.79
C ARG A 172 -8.03 -5.77 7.34
N ILE A 173 -8.68 -4.63 7.14
CA ILE A 173 -9.00 -4.10 5.81
C ILE A 173 -7.73 -3.73 5.03
N THR A 174 -6.73 -3.14 5.69
CA THR A 174 -5.46 -2.80 5.05
C THR A 174 -4.65 -4.04 4.69
N ALA A 175 -4.71 -5.12 5.49
CA ALA A 175 -4.15 -6.41 5.09
C ALA A 175 -4.83 -6.93 3.81
N ASP A 176 -6.17 -7.03 3.82
CA ASP A 176 -6.97 -7.59 2.73
C ASP A 176 -6.80 -6.82 1.41
N THR A 177 -6.53 -5.51 1.47
CA THR A 177 -6.40 -4.66 0.29
C THR A 177 -4.96 -4.44 -0.18
N GLN A 178 -3.95 -4.62 0.67
CA GLN A 178 -2.57 -4.21 0.33
C GLN A 178 -1.53 -5.31 0.49
N ALA A 179 -1.68 -6.23 1.46
CA ALA A 179 -0.60 -7.15 1.83
C ALA A 179 -0.21 -8.07 0.66
N VAL A 180 -1.17 -8.77 0.08
CA VAL A 180 -0.91 -9.69 -1.03
C VAL A 180 -0.55 -8.93 -2.30
N THR A 181 -1.18 -7.76 -2.54
CA THR A 181 -0.84 -6.89 -3.67
C THR A 181 0.64 -6.51 -3.65
N HIS A 182 1.15 -6.05 -2.50
CA HIS A 182 2.57 -5.73 -2.34
C HIS A 182 3.44 -6.98 -2.52
N ALA A 183 3.09 -8.10 -1.90
CA ALA A 183 3.85 -9.34 -2.03
C ALA A 183 3.95 -9.83 -3.48
N ALA A 184 2.87 -9.73 -4.26
CA ALA A 184 2.86 -10.07 -5.67
C ALA A 184 3.88 -9.25 -6.47
N PHE A 185 3.83 -7.92 -6.36
CA PHE A 185 4.72 -7.04 -7.12
C PHE A 185 6.18 -7.07 -6.64
N LEU A 186 6.40 -7.23 -5.34
CA LEU A 186 7.74 -7.48 -4.81
C LEU A 186 8.32 -8.78 -5.37
N SER A 187 7.49 -9.82 -5.53
CA SER A 187 7.89 -11.08 -6.14
C SER A 187 8.16 -10.93 -7.64
N MET A 188 7.40 -10.11 -8.37
CA MET A 188 7.67 -9.80 -9.77
C MET A 188 9.03 -9.14 -9.94
N GLY A 189 9.32 -8.09 -9.17
CA GLY A 189 10.63 -7.43 -9.25
C GLY A 189 11.78 -8.33 -8.83
N GLY A 190 11.56 -9.22 -7.86
CA GLY A 190 12.54 -10.25 -7.48
C GLY A 190 12.83 -11.24 -8.61
N ALA A 191 11.80 -11.67 -9.34
CA ALA A 191 11.96 -12.58 -10.48
C ALA A 191 12.72 -11.92 -11.65
N TRP A 192 12.33 -10.69 -11.99
CA TRP A 192 13.01 -9.91 -13.03
C TRP A 192 14.48 -9.64 -12.69
N PHE A 193 14.77 -9.33 -11.43
CA PHE A 193 16.14 -9.17 -10.95
C PHE A 193 16.95 -10.48 -11.06
N ALA A 194 16.39 -11.60 -10.62
CA ALA A 194 17.05 -12.91 -10.68
C ALA A 194 17.36 -13.36 -12.12
N ASN A 195 16.45 -13.07 -13.06
CA ASN A 195 16.63 -13.34 -14.48
C ASN A 195 17.50 -12.29 -15.20
N ASN A 196 17.93 -11.22 -14.51
CA ASN A 196 18.58 -10.05 -15.11
C ASN A 196 17.79 -9.50 -16.32
N GLN A 197 16.47 -9.47 -16.20
CA GLN A 197 15.55 -9.07 -17.27
C GLN A 197 14.84 -7.78 -16.91
N PHE A 198 15.07 -6.74 -17.71
CA PHE A 198 14.29 -5.51 -17.66
C PHE A 198 12.96 -5.69 -18.41
N PRO A 199 11.80 -5.56 -17.75
CA PRO A 199 10.52 -5.92 -18.36
C PRO A 199 10.16 -5.07 -19.58
N TRP A 200 10.53 -3.78 -19.62
CA TRP A 200 10.28 -2.88 -20.76
C TRP A 200 11.21 -3.12 -21.97
N ASP A 201 12.34 -3.80 -21.78
CA ASP A 201 13.25 -4.16 -22.87
C ASP A 201 12.83 -5.51 -23.52
N SER A 202 11.85 -6.19 -22.93
CA SER A 202 11.34 -7.49 -23.39
C SER A 202 9.92 -7.37 -23.96
N SER A 203 9.70 -7.91 -25.15
CA SER A 203 8.36 -7.97 -25.76
C SER A 203 7.36 -8.83 -24.95
N ARG A 204 7.84 -9.60 -23.96
CA ARG A 204 7.01 -10.45 -23.08
C ARG A 204 6.13 -9.66 -22.11
N TYR A 205 6.54 -8.45 -21.72
CA TYR A 205 5.88 -7.68 -20.65
C TYR A 205 5.33 -6.33 -21.13
N VAL A 206 4.99 -6.22 -22.42
CA VAL A 206 4.45 -5.00 -23.02
C VAL A 206 3.01 -5.23 -23.48
N GLY A 207 2.10 -4.34 -23.03
CA GLY A 207 0.69 -4.32 -23.42
C GLY A 207 -0.26 -4.90 -22.36
N GLY A 208 -1.51 -4.41 -22.37
CA GLY A 208 -2.62 -4.92 -21.57
C GLY A 208 -2.33 -5.03 -20.06
N ILE A 209 -2.59 -6.21 -19.51
CA ILE A 209 -2.35 -6.56 -18.09
C ILE A 209 -0.89 -6.30 -17.68
N GLU A 210 0.07 -6.56 -18.57
CA GLU A 210 1.50 -6.47 -18.24
C GLU A 210 1.96 -5.02 -18.01
N ASN A 211 1.36 -4.05 -18.71
CA ASN A 211 1.62 -2.63 -18.45
C ASN A 211 1.28 -2.25 -17.01
N VAL A 212 0.12 -2.70 -16.51
CA VAL A 212 -0.31 -2.42 -15.14
C VAL A 212 0.66 -3.08 -14.15
N LYS A 213 1.05 -4.33 -14.39
CA LYS A 213 2.00 -5.05 -13.54
C LYS A 213 3.35 -4.35 -13.44
N MET A 214 3.91 -3.94 -14.58
CA MET A 214 5.18 -3.24 -14.64
C MET A 214 5.13 -1.89 -13.93
N ASN A 215 4.12 -1.07 -14.24
CA ASN A 215 3.98 0.25 -13.64
C ASN A 215 3.82 0.18 -12.11
N ILE A 216 3.02 -0.77 -11.59
CA ILE A 216 2.84 -0.89 -10.14
C ILE A 216 4.10 -1.46 -9.47
N THR A 217 4.77 -2.43 -10.10
CA THR A 217 6.04 -2.96 -9.57
C THR A 217 7.09 -1.86 -9.44
N LEU A 218 7.28 -1.05 -10.49
CA LEU A 218 8.24 0.06 -10.46
C LEU A 218 7.85 1.16 -9.48
N ARG A 219 6.55 1.43 -9.34
CA ARG A 219 6.04 2.33 -8.31
C ARG A 219 6.36 1.81 -6.91
N ILE A 220 6.29 0.50 -6.68
CA ILE A 220 6.61 -0.08 -5.37
C ILE A 220 8.10 0.09 -5.08
N TYR A 221 8.95 -0.30 -6.03
CA TYR A 221 10.41 -0.19 -5.87
C TYR A 221 10.94 1.25 -5.90
N SER A 222 10.20 2.23 -6.43
CA SER A 222 10.59 3.65 -6.34
C SER A 222 10.26 4.30 -4.99
N ASN A 223 9.62 3.56 -4.07
CA ASN A 223 9.31 4.00 -2.72
C ASN A 223 10.25 3.36 -1.68
N LYS A 224 10.10 3.78 -0.42
CA LYS A 224 10.94 3.31 0.70
C LYS A 224 10.47 1.94 1.22
N TRP A 225 11.41 1.02 1.39
CA TRP A 225 11.16 -0.37 1.82
C TRP A 225 10.34 -0.47 3.12
N HIS A 226 10.57 0.44 4.07
CA HIS A 226 9.97 0.39 5.41
C HIS A 226 8.45 0.60 5.39
N VAL A 227 7.90 1.23 4.34
CA VAL A 227 6.45 1.37 4.14
C VAL A 227 5.80 0.00 3.94
N TYR A 228 6.43 -0.84 3.12
CA TYR A 228 5.94 -2.18 2.80
C TYR A 228 6.26 -3.17 3.92
N ALA A 229 7.47 -3.13 4.45
CA ALA A 229 7.90 -4.01 5.52
C ALA A 229 7.08 -3.80 6.80
N GLY A 230 6.77 -2.55 7.15
CA GLY A 230 5.97 -2.21 8.32
C GLY A 230 4.60 -2.88 8.28
N LEU A 231 3.87 -2.75 7.16
CA LEU A 231 2.58 -3.44 6.98
C LEU A 231 2.74 -4.95 7.02
N ALA A 232 3.64 -5.50 6.21
CA ALA A 232 3.78 -6.95 6.07
C ALA A 232 4.19 -7.65 7.37
N ILE A 233 5.12 -7.06 8.13
CA ILE A 233 5.71 -7.68 9.33
C ILE A 233 4.92 -7.38 10.61
N LEU A 234 4.28 -6.22 10.72
CA LEU A 234 3.62 -5.84 11.98
C LEU A 234 2.14 -6.19 12.02
N ASN A 235 1.51 -6.45 10.87
CA ASN A 235 0.11 -6.84 10.80
C ASN A 235 -0.03 -8.39 10.75
N PRO A 236 -0.66 -9.02 11.76
CA PRO A 236 -0.83 -10.48 11.80
C PRO A 236 -1.64 -11.04 10.62
N ASP A 237 -2.66 -10.30 10.16
CA ASP A 237 -3.46 -10.70 8.99
C ASP A 237 -2.63 -10.65 7.72
N ALA A 238 -1.79 -9.62 7.57
CA ALA A 238 -0.87 -9.51 6.44
C ALA A 238 0.10 -10.71 6.39
N LYS A 239 0.67 -11.13 7.53
CA LYS A 239 1.54 -12.33 7.58
C LYS A 239 0.84 -13.57 7.08
N ARG A 240 -0.38 -13.82 7.58
CA ARG A 240 -1.19 -14.98 7.19
C ARG A 240 -1.49 -14.96 5.69
N GLN A 241 -1.85 -13.80 5.16
CA GLN A 241 -2.16 -13.61 3.74
C GLN A 241 -0.95 -13.80 2.83
N ILE A 242 0.19 -13.20 3.18
CA ILE A 242 1.43 -13.33 2.40
C ILE A 242 1.91 -14.78 2.41
N LYS A 243 1.78 -15.49 3.54
CA LYS A 243 2.07 -16.92 3.62
C LYS A 243 1.18 -17.73 2.68
N GLN A 244 -0.14 -17.56 2.78
CA GLN A 244 -1.08 -18.27 1.91
C GLN A 244 -0.85 -17.95 0.43
N TYR A 245 -0.53 -16.71 0.09
CA TYR A 245 -0.23 -16.34 -1.29
C TYR A 245 1.00 -17.08 -1.83
N ALA A 246 2.08 -17.17 -1.04
CA ALA A 246 3.25 -17.96 -1.45
C ALA A 246 2.93 -19.46 -1.61
N GLU A 247 2.03 -20.00 -0.79
CA GLU A 247 1.52 -21.37 -0.92
C GLU A 247 0.69 -21.52 -2.21
N SER A 248 -0.24 -20.61 -2.48
CA SER A 248 -1.05 -20.58 -3.70
C SER A 248 -0.20 -20.49 -4.97
N VAL A 249 0.79 -19.59 -5.02
CA VAL A 249 1.76 -19.50 -6.13
C VAL A 249 2.48 -20.85 -6.32
N THR A 250 2.99 -21.42 -5.23
CA THR A 250 3.76 -22.67 -5.28
C THR A 250 2.92 -23.85 -5.75
N GLU A 251 1.69 -23.98 -5.26
CA GLU A 251 0.80 -25.09 -5.61
C GLU A 251 0.30 -24.99 -7.05
N LEU A 252 -0.14 -23.82 -7.49
CA LEU A 252 -0.55 -23.61 -8.89
C LEU A 252 0.61 -23.87 -9.84
N PHE A 253 1.81 -23.37 -9.53
CA PHE A 253 2.99 -23.62 -10.36
C PHE A 253 3.36 -25.11 -10.45
N LYS A 254 3.18 -25.89 -9.37
CA LYS A 254 3.37 -27.35 -9.41
C LYS A 254 2.38 -28.04 -10.35
N LEU A 255 1.11 -27.61 -10.39
CA LEU A 255 0.13 -28.14 -11.33
C LEU A 255 0.52 -27.84 -12.78
N MET A 256 1.00 -26.61 -13.04
CA MET A 256 1.53 -26.21 -14.35
C MET A 256 2.75 -27.04 -14.78
N LEU A 257 3.68 -27.29 -13.85
CA LEU A 257 4.88 -28.11 -14.08
C LEU A 257 4.56 -29.58 -14.38
N THR A 258 3.58 -30.13 -13.68
CA THR A 258 3.20 -31.55 -13.81
C THR A 258 2.17 -31.80 -14.90
N GLY A 259 1.71 -30.76 -15.59
CA GLY A 259 0.73 -30.87 -16.68
C GLY A 259 -0.66 -31.28 -16.20
N GLN A 260 -1.01 -31.05 -14.92
CA GLN A 260 -2.30 -31.42 -14.32
C GLN A 260 -3.39 -30.42 -14.72
N ARG A 261 -3.81 -30.48 -15.99
CA ARG A 261 -4.78 -29.57 -16.61
C ARG A 261 -6.12 -29.54 -15.87
N ASP A 262 -6.72 -30.70 -15.64
CA ASP A 262 -8.08 -30.78 -15.08
C ASP A 262 -8.13 -30.24 -13.65
N GLU A 263 -7.12 -30.57 -12.83
CA GLU A 263 -6.99 -30.05 -11.46
C GLU A 263 -6.74 -28.54 -11.44
N LEU A 264 -5.87 -28.03 -12.32
CA LEU A 264 -5.63 -26.59 -12.45
C LEU A 264 -6.92 -25.86 -12.83
N HIS A 265 -7.64 -26.36 -13.84
CA HIS A 265 -8.89 -25.79 -14.31
C HIS A 265 -9.95 -25.77 -13.20
N GLU A 266 -10.20 -26.92 -12.55
CA GLU A 266 -11.18 -27.02 -11.46
C GLU A 266 -10.86 -26.05 -10.31
N ARG A 267 -9.58 -25.99 -9.91
CA ARG A 267 -9.13 -25.10 -8.83
C ARG A 267 -9.32 -23.62 -9.18
N VAL A 268 -8.92 -23.20 -10.38
CA VAL A 268 -9.05 -21.81 -10.84
C VAL A 268 -10.52 -21.40 -10.94
N HIS A 269 -11.40 -22.26 -11.48
CA HIS A 269 -12.83 -21.97 -11.59
C HIS A 269 -13.56 -22.01 -10.25
N THR A 270 -13.14 -22.86 -9.32
CA THR A 270 -13.67 -22.85 -7.94
C THR A 270 -13.32 -21.54 -7.24
N ALA A 271 -12.06 -21.10 -7.35
CA ALA A 271 -11.63 -19.83 -6.79
C ALA A 271 -12.33 -18.64 -7.45
N ARG A 272 -12.49 -18.65 -8.79
CA ARG A 272 -13.29 -17.67 -9.53
C ARG A 272 -14.69 -17.52 -8.95
N LYS A 273 -15.42 -18.64 -8.83
CA LYS A 273 -16.81 -18.64 -8.36
C LYS A 273 -16.91 -18.12 -6.92
N ALA A 274 -15.96 -18.48 -6.06
CA ALA A 274 -15.94 -18.03 -4.67
C ALA A 274 -15.73 -16.51 -4.53
N VAL A 275 -14.89 -15.91 -5.39
CA VAL A 275 -14.51 -14.49 -5.29
C VAL A 275 -15.43 -13.57 -6.09
N PHE A 276 -15.81 -13.97 -7.30
CA PHE A 276 -16.55 -13.12 -8.26
C PHE A 276 -18.01 -13.55 -8.45
N GLY A 277 -18.44 -14.67 -7.86
CA GLY A 277 -19.80 -15.20 -8.02
C GLY A 277 -20.13 -15.58 -9.48
N ASP A 278 -21.41 -15.47 -9.83
CA ASP A 278 -21.93 -15.78 -11.18
C ASP A 278 -21.84 -14.57 -12.13
N ASN A 279 -20.86 -13.68 -11.94
CA ASN A 279 -20.68 -12.47 -12.75
C ASN A 279 -20.08 -12.83 -14.13
N GLU A 280 -20.81 -13.65 -14.90
CA GLU A 280 -20.37 -14.22 -16.17
C GLU A 280 -20.34 -13.22 -17.34
N ASP A 281 -20.94 -12.03 -17.16
CA ASP A 281 -21.36 -11.18 -18.27
C ASP A 281 -20.58 -9.87 -18.45
N GLY A 282 -19.50 -9.61 -17.70
CA GLY A 282 -18.62 -8.45 -17.94
C GLY A 282 -19.29 -7.06 -17.93
N LYS A 283 -20.54 -6.95 -17.46
CA LYS A 283 -21.40 -5.77 -17.67
C LYS A 283 -20.94 -4.52 -16.90
N LYS A 284 -20.00 -4.65 -15.95
CA LYS A 284 -19.36 -3.53 -15.23
C LYS A 284 -17.90 -3.82 -14.85
N LEU A 285 -17.07 -4.25 -15.80
CA LEU A 285 -15.62 -4.38 -15.55
C LEU A 285 -15.04 -3.03 -15.08
N LEU A 286 -14.19 -3.07 -14.05
CA LEU A 286 -13.45 -1.92 -13.54
C LEU A 286 -12.46 -1.35 -14.56
N LEU A 287 -11.93 -2.19 -15.46
CA LEU A 287 -10.95 -1.82 -16.48
C LEU A 287 -11.30 -2.45 -17.85
N ARG A 288 -10.93 -1.75 -18.94
CA ARG A 288 -11.11 -2.19 -20.35
C ARG A 288 -9.80 -2.07 -21.13
N ASP A 289 -9.65 -2.82 -22.23
CA ASP A 289 -8.42 -2.93 -23.03
C ASP A 289 -7.85 -1.58 -23.49
N ASP A 290 -8.70 -0.68 -23.96
CA ASP A 290 -8.32 0.66 -24.43
C ASP A 290 -7.69 1.51 -23.32
N LEU A 291 -8.07 1.25 -22.07
CA LEU A 291 -7.50 1.92 -20.90
C LEU A 291 -6.16 1.30 -20.49
N LEU A 292 -6.00 -0.01 -20.63
CA LEU A 292 -4.80 -0.76 -20.22
C LEU A 292 -3.61 -0.51 -21.17
N ASP A 293 -3.88 -0.41 -22.47
CA ASP A 293 -2.83 -0.23 -23.48
C ASP A 293 -2.25 1.19 -23.52
N ARG A 294 -2.95 2.18 -22.96
CA ARG A 294 -2.54 3.60 -22.98
C ARG A 294 -1.28 3.91 -22.15
N PHE A 295 -0.84 2.99 -21.29
CA PHE A 295 0.23 3.21 -20.32
C PHE A 295 1.41 2.23 -20.48
N ALA A 296 1.78 1.91 -21.72
CA ALA A 296 2.96 1.11 -22.01
C ALA A 296 4.26 1.93 -21.86
N LEU A 297 5.29 1.35 -21.22
CA LEU A 297 6.67 1.90 -21.19
C LEU A 297 7.51 1.46 -22.41
N GLY A 298 6.94 0.67 -23.32
CA GLY A 298 7.61 0.15 -24.51
C GLY A 298 6.68 0.08 -25.72
N THR A 299 7.25 -0.25 -26.89
CA THR A 299 6.48 -0.37 -28.14
C THR A 299 5.54 -1.57 -28.06
N ILE A 300 4.23 -1.30 -28.13
CA ILE A 300 3.20 -2.35 -28.11
C ILE A 300 3.38 -3.25 -29.33
N PRO A 301 3.61 -4.56 -29.15
CA PRO A 301 3.78 -5.48 -30.28
C PRO A 301 2.46 -5.69 -31.04
N GLU A 302 2.53 -5.93 -32.36
CA GLU A 302 1.35 -6.21 -33.21
C GLU A 302 0.56 -7.45 -32.74
N LYS A 303 1.24 -8.40 -32.10
CA LYS A 303 0.61 -9.58 -31.48
C LYS A 303 1.07 -9.70 -30.03
N LYS A 304 0.12 -9.60 -29.10
CA LYS A 304 0.37 -9.81 -27.67
C LYS A 304 0.75 -11.28 -27.43
N LEU A 305 1.80 -11.50 -26.63
CA LEU A 305 2.18 -12.84 -26.19
C LEU A 305 1.19 -13.33 -25.14
N LYS A 306 0.78 -14.60 -25.27
CA LYS A 306 -0.11 -15.26 -24.30
C LYS A 306 0.65 -15.48 -23.00
N ASN A 307 0.01 -15.26 -21.87
CA ASN A 307 0.62 -15.39 -20.54
C ASN A 307 -0.33 -16.18 -19.62
N ASN A 308 0.23 -17.10 -18.84
CA ASN A 308 -0.54 -17.89 -17.88
C ASN A 308 -1.03 -17.06 -16.69
N HIS A 309 -0.42 -15.90 -16.46
CA HIS A 309 -0.74 -14.97 -15.39
C HIS A 309 -0.77 -15.61 -14.00
N LEU A 310 0.22 -16.48 -13.68
CA LEU A 310 0.37 -17.16 -12.39
C LEU A 310 0.17 -16.21 -11.19
N SER A 311 0.70 -15.00 -11.28
CA SER A 311 0.52 -13.96 -10.25
C SER A 311 -0.94 -13.57 -9.98
N LEU A 312 -1.79 -13.49 -11.00
CA LEU A 312 -3.22 -13.20 -10.86
C LEU A 312 -4.00 -14.45 -10.44
N LEU A 313 -3.67 -15.62 -11.00
CA LEU A 313 -4.29 -16.89 -10.61
C LEU A 313 -4.08 -17.18 -9.12
N ALA A 314 -2.85 -16.98 -8.64
CA ALA A 314 -2.50 -17.18 -7.23
C ALA A 314 -3.16 -16.16 -6.30
N MET A 315 -3.46 -14.94 -6.76
CA MET A 315 -4.20 -13.96 -5.97
C MET A 315 -5.62 -14.46 -5.68
N VAL A 316 -6.33 -14.91 -6.71
CA VAL A 316 -7.72 -15.37 -6.56
C VAL A 316 -7.78 -16.67 -5.77
N ASP A 317 -6.84 -17.57 -5.97
CA ASP A 317 -6.70 -18.77 -5.14
C ASP A 317 -6.45 -18.40 -3.66
N CYS A 318 -5.55 -17.45 -3.39
CA CYS A 318 -5.29 -16.98 -2.02
C CYS A 318 -6.55 -16.38 -1.36
N TRP A 319 -7.28 -15.52 -2.09
CA TRP A 319 -8.55 -14.96 -1.60
C TRP A 319 -9.58 -16.04 -1.30
N TRP A 320 -9.74 -17.02 -2.19
CA TRP A 320 -10.63 -18.16 -1.97
C TRP A 320 -10.23 -18.96 -0.72
N LYS A 321 -8.95 -19.31 -0.57
CA LYS A 321 -8.47 -20.08 0.60
C LYS A 321 -8.67 -19.35 1.93
N LEU A 322 -8.66 -18.02 1.92
CA LEU A 322 -8.84 -17.20 3.12
C LEU A 322 -10.26 -16.68 3.32
N GLY A 323 -11.18 -16.97 2.40
CA GLY A 323 -12.55 -16.43 2.43
C GLY A 323 -12.59 -14.91 2.32
N ILE A 324 -11.69 -14.31 1.55
CA ILE A 324 -11.60 -12.87 1.34
C ILE A 324 -12.36 -12.51 0.05
N VAL A 325 -13.32 -11.58 0.16
CA VAL A 325 -13.95 -10.95 -1.00
C VAL A 325 -13.44 -9.51 -1.08
N PRO A 326 -12.59 -9.17 -2.08
CA PRO A 326 -11.90 -7.88 -2.11
C PRO A 326 -12.84 -6.68 -2.25
N TYR A 327 -14.04 -6.87 -2.78
CA TYR A 327 -15.04 -5.82 -2.96
C TYR A 327 -15.61 -5.28 -1.63
N ASP A 328 -15.64 -6.11 -0.58
CA ASP A 328 -16.16 -5.72 0.74
C ASP A 328 -15.29 -4.65 1.41
N HIS A 329 -14.04 -4.52 0.99
CA HIS A 329 -13.02 -3.68 1.60
C HIS A 329 -12.61 -2.48 0.73
N MET A 330 -13.39 -2.18 -0.33
CA MET A 330 -13.10 -1.11 -1.28
C MET A 330 -13.05 0.30 -0.67
N ILE A 331 -13.66 0.51 0.49
CA ILE A 331 -13.65 1.78 1.23
C ILE A 331 -12.24 2.27 1.58
N CYS A 332 -11.28 1.35 1.69
CA CYS A 332 -9.88 1.63 2.00
C CYS A 332 -8.94 1.25 0.83
N SER A 333 -9.48 1.08 -0.37
CA SER A 333 -8.69 0.71 -1.53
C SER A 333 -7.72 1.83 -1.94
N THR A 334 -6.45 1.47 -2.05
CA THR A 334 -5.40 2.34 -2.56
C THR A 334 -5.41 2.29 -4.10
N PRO A 335 -4.83 3.28 -4.80
CA PRO A 335 -4.76 3.23 -6.25
C PRO A 335 -4.10 1.94 -6.78
N PRO A 336 -2.96 1.44 -6.24
CA PRO A 336 -2.40 0.15 -6.65
C PRO A 336 -3.35 -1.04 -6.44
N SER A 337 -4.08 -1.09 -5.32
CA SER A 337 -4.98 -2.20 -5.03
C SER A 337 -6.18 -2.24 -5.98
N ARG A 338 -6.76 -1.09 -6.33
CA ARG A 338 -7.86 -1.01 -7.30
C ARG A 338 -7.41 -1.44 -8.69
N MET A 339 -6.21 -1.03 -9.10
CA MET A 339 -5.66 -1.41 -10.39
C MET A 339 -5.40 -2.91 -10.47
N TRP A 340 -4.82 -3.48 -9.40
CA TRP A 340 -4.61 -4.91 -9.30
C TRP A 340 -5.93 -5.68 -9.35
N LEU A 341 -6.92 -5.30 -8.53
CA LEU A 341 -8.26 -5.91 -8.57
C LEU A 341 -8.89 -5.81 -9.96
N GLY A 342 -8.79 -4.66 -10.62
CA GLY A 342 -9.36 -4.45 -11.95
C GLY A 342 -8.75 -5.36 -13.03
N ILE A 343 -7.43 -5.59 -13.03
CA ILE A 343 -6.82 -6.54 -13.98
C ILE A 343 -7.09 -8.00 -13.60
N THR A 344 -7.25 -8.31 -12.32
CA THR A 344 -7.68 -9.64 -11.87
C THR A 344 -9.12 -9.92 -12.31
N GLU A 345 -10.04 -8.98 -12.10
CA GLU A 345 -11.42 -9.07 -12.56
C GLU A 345 -11.49 -9.20 -14.09
N TYR A 346 -10.71 -8.40 -14.82
CA TYR A 346 -10.63 -8.47 -16.28
C TYR A 346 -10.21 -9.88 -16.77
N LEU A 347 -9.22 -10.51 -16.14
CA LEU A 347 -8.83 -11.89 -16.46
C LEU A 347 -9.93 -12.90 -16.12
N PHE A 348 -10.48 -12.85 -14.91
CA PHE A 348 -11.39 -13.88 -14.38
C PHE A 348 -12.84 -13.76 -14.87
N CYS A 349 -13.26 -12.57 -15.28
CA CYS A 349 -14.60 -12.31 -15.82
C CYS A 349 -14.64 -12.35 -17.35
N ASN A 350 -13.53 -12.70 -18.01
CA ASN A 350 -13.46 -12.97 -19.45
C ASN A 350 -13.19 -14.47 -19.67
N PRO A 351 -14.22 -15.29 -19.97
CA PRO A 351 -14.05 -16.74 -20.10
C PRO A 351 -12.99 -17.15 -21.13
N ALA A 352 -12.94 -16.47 -22.28
CA ALA A 352 -11.97 -16.79 -23.32
C ALA A 352 -10.52 -16.51 -22.88
N LEU A 353 -10.31 -15.40 -22.17
CA LEU A 353 -8.98 -15.04 -21.67
C LEU A 353 -8.55 -15.94 -20.50
N LEU A 354 -9.49 -16.32 -19.63
CA LEU A 354 -9.21 -17.24 -18.52
C LEU A 354 -8.81 -18.63 -19.03
N GLU A 355 -9.55 -19.18 -20.00
CA GLU A 355 -9.20 -20.45 -20.64
C GLU A 355 -7.85 -20.36 -21.37
N GLU A 356 -7.59 -19.25 -22.06
CA GLU A 356 -6.27 -19.03 -22.69
C GLU A 356 -5.14 -19.05 -21.65
N ALA A 357 -5.33 -18.43 -20.49
CA ALA A 357 -4.33 -18.41 -19.42
C ALA A 357 -4.09 -19.83 -18.87
N ILE A 358 -5.15 -20.60 -18.60
CA ILE A 358 -5.06 -22.00 -18.12
C ILE A 358 -4.36 -22.87 -19.18
N ASP A 359 -4.74 -22.75 -20.45
CA ASP A 359 -4.13 -23.47 -21.56
C ASP A 359 -2.64 -23.17 -21.66
N THR A 360 -2.29 -21.89 -21.69
CA THR A 360 -0.91 -21.39 -21.76
C THR A 360 -0.10 -21.92 -20.58
N ALA A 361 -0.68 -21.99 -19.39
CA ALA A 361 -0.03 -22.52 -18.19
C ALA A 361 0.42 -23.99 -18.34
N ILE A 362 -0.28 -24.78 -19.15
CA ILE A 362 0.00 -26.20 -19.35
C ILE A 362 0.92 -26.41 -20.57
N VAL A 363 0.61 -25.77 -21.70
CA VAL A 363 1.21 -26.12 -23.00
C VAL A 363 2.36 -25.22 -23.43
N ASP A 364 2.48 -24.02 -22.85
CA ASP A 364 3.47 -23.02 -23.22
C ASP A 364 4.54 -22.89 -22.12
N ASN A 365 5.82 -22.91 -22.55
CA ASN A 365 6.97 -22.82 -21.65
C ASN A 365 7.69 -21.46 -21.72
N THR A 366 7.17 -20.48 -22.46
CA THR A 366 7.79 -19.17 -22.70
C THR A 366 8.07 -18.44 -21.38
N PHE A 367 7.12 -18.50 -20.44
CA PHE A 367 7.22 -17.86 -19.12
C PHE A 367 7.66 -18.81 -18.00
N ARG A 368 7.93 -20.10 -18.29
CA ARG A 368 8.12 -21.11 -17.23
C ARG A 368 9.31 -20.82 -16.31
N ALA A 369 10.38 -20.27 -16.88
CA ALA A 369 11.55 -19.85 -16.10
C ALA A 369 11.26 -18.60 -15.27
N ASP A 370 10.48 -17.65 -15.81
CA ASP A 370 10.02 -16.47 -15.08
C ASP A 370 9.11 -16.85 -13.90
N ASP A 371 8.20 -17.80 -14.10
CA ASP A 371 7.29 -18.32 -13.08
C ASP A 371 8.03 -19.07 -11.96
N LEU A 372 9.15 -19.74 -12.27
CA LEU A 372 10.01 -20.38 -11.29
C LEU A 372 10.63 -19.34 -10.35
N GLU A 373 11.26 -18.30 -10.91
CA GLU A 373 11.86 -17.22 -10.12
C GLU A 373 10.80 -16.43 -9.35
N PHE A 374 9.62 -16.24 -9.93
CA PHE A 374 8.47 -15.65 -9.23
C PHE A 374 8.04 -16.47 -8.01
N THR A 375 7.98 -17.80 -8.16
CA THR A 375 7.65 -18.71 -7.07
C THR A 375 8.69 -18.68 -5.95
N PHE A 376 9.98 -18.63 -6.31
CA PHE A 376 11.06 -18.49 -5.33
C PHE A 376 11.03 -17.14 -4.61
N ALA A 377 10.80 -16.06 -5.36
CA ALA A 377 10.68 -14.72 -4.79
C ALA A 377 9.51 -14.62 -3.80
N ALA A 378 8.33 -15.17 -4.15
CA ALA A 378 7.16 -15.20 -3.28
C ALA A 378 7.42 -15.94 -1.95
N ARG A 379 8.09 -17.10 -2.02
CA ARG A 379 8.47 -17.87 -0.83
C ARG A 379 9.48 -17.14 0.04
N ASP A 380 10.47 -16.50 -0.55
CA ASP A 380 11.49 -15.77 0.20
C ASP A 380 10.91 -14.53 0.90
N TRP A 381 10.07 -13.74 0.21
CA TRP A 381 9.36 -12.61 0.84
C TRP A 381 8.47 -13.09 1.99
N SER A 382 7.71 -14.17 1.79
CA SER A 382 6.88 -14.79 2.83
C SER A 382 7.69 -15.25 4.05
N SER A 383 8.86 -15.87 3.83
CA SER A 383 9.77 -16.29 4.90
C SER A 383 10.26 -15.10 5.73
N ARG A 384 10.74 -14.04 5.08
CA ARG A 384 11.23 -12.81 5.74
C ARG A 384 10.14 -12.15 6.59
N VAL A 385 8.93 -12.08 6.05
CA VAL A 385 7.75 -11.54 6.74
C VAL A 385 7.37 -12.37 7.95
N SER A 386 7.33 -13.70 7.79
CA SER A 386 6.98 -14.64 8.87
C SER A 386 7.98 -14.56 10.03
N LEU A 387 9.27 -14.46 9.72
CA LEU A 387 10.36 -14.33 10.70
C LEU A 387 10.46 -12.93 11.32
N GLY A 388 9.76 -11.93 10.78
CA GLY A 388 9.86 -10.54 11.22
C GLY A 388 11.23 -9.89 10.98
N ASN A 389 11.97 -10.37 9.98
CA ASN A 389 13.33 -9.91 9.70
C ASN A 389 13.32 -8.61 8.88
N PHE A 390 13.27 -7.46 9.57
CA PHE A 390 13.30 -6.14 8.93
C PHE A 390 14.59 -5.90 8.12
N ASP A 391 15.75 -6.29 8.65
CA ASP A 391 17.03 -6.00 8.01
C ASP A 391 17.21 -6.82 6.73
N GLY A 392 16.88 -8.12 6.80
CA GLY A 392 16.85 -8.99 5.62
C GLY A 392 15.77 -8.64 4.61
N TYR A 393 14.68 -7.96 5.02
CA TYR A 393 13.71 -7.39 4.09
C TYR A 393 14.31 -6.17 3.38
N ARG A 394 14.93 -5.26 4.13
CA ARG A 394 15.58 -4.05 3.61
C ARG A 394 16.64 -4.40 2.58
N GLU A 395 17.59 -5.26 2.94
CA GLU A 395 18.74 -5.61 2.09
C GLU A 395 18.28 -6.11 0.71
N LYS A 396 17.31 -7.05 0.70
CA LYS A 396 16.74 -7.57 -0.54
C LYS A 396 16.00 -6.49 -1.33
N PHE A 397 15.19 -5.68 -0.66
CA PHE A 397 14.43 -4.61 -1.33
C PHE A 397 15.38 -3.62 -1.99
N GLU A 398 16.39 -3.15 -1.28
CA GLU A 398 17.36 -2.15 -1.76
C GLU A 398 18.28 -2.71 -2.85
N GLU A 399 18.59 -4.01 -2.82
CA GLU A 399 19.29 -4.67 -3.92
C GLU A 399 18.48 -4.64 -5.23
N ILE A 400 17.22 -5.08 -5.18
CA ILE A 400 16.33 -5.05 -6.35
C ILE A 400 16.00 -3.60 -6.75
N GLN A 401 15.88 -2.69 -5.79
CA GLN A 401 15.67 -1.27 -6.05
C GLN A 401 16.81 -0.65 -6.86
N ARG A 402 18.07 -0.92 -6.49
CA ARG A 402 19.25 -0.44 -7.24
C ARG A 402 19.28 -0.96 -8.67
N TYR A 403 18.79 -2.18 -8.91
CA TYR A 403 18.66 -2.71 -10.26
C TYR A 403 17.70 -1.88 -11.14
N PHE A 404 16.57 -1.43 -10.58
CA PHE A 404 15.57 -0.65 -11.31
C PHE A 404 15.79 0.87 -11.29
N GLU A 405 16.67 1.36 -10.43
CA GLU A 405 16.93 2.79 -10.18
C GLU A 405 17.11 3.64 -11.44
N PRO A 406 17.89 3.22 -12.46
CA PRO A 406 18.10 4.01 -13.67
C PRO A 406 16.83 4.34 -14.45
N ARG A 407 15.73 3.65 -14.18
CA ARG A 407 14.47 3.70 -14.94
C ARG A 407 13.29 4.24 -14.13
N PHE A 408 13.49 4.50 -12.84
CA PHE A 408 12.47 5.14 -12.00
C PHE A 408 11.97 6.50 -12.51
N PRO A 409 12.78 7.39 -13.10
CA PRO A 409 12.28 8.69 -13.55
C PRO A 409 11.14 8.56 -14.59
N GLU A 410 11.33 7.70 -15.59
CA GLU A 410 10.35 7.45 -16.65
C GLU A 410 9.13 6.69 -16.10
N ALA A 411 9.37 5.62 -15.35
CA ALA A 411 8.32 4.79 -14.76
C ALA A 411 7.43 5.56 -13.77
N THR A 412 8.02 6.47 -12.97
CA THR A 412 7.29 7.28 -11.99
C THR A 412 6.37 8.28 -12.70
N LYS A 413 6.85 8.89 -13.79
CA LYS A 413 6.02 9.83 -14.58
C LYS A 413 4.81 9.10 -15.16
N LEU A 414 5.02 7.98 -15.85
CA LEU A 414 3.94 7.23 -16.48
C LEU A 414 2.97 6.63 -15.44
N GLY A 415 3.49 6.06 -14.35
CA GLY A 415 2.68 5.49 -13.29
C GLY A 415 1.76 6.52 -12.60
N ASN A 416 2.22 7.76 -12.44
CA ASN A 416 1.40 8.84 -11.89
C ASN A 416 0.32 9.31 -12.88
N GLU A 417 0.64 9.41 -14.17
CA GLU A 417 -0.34 9.72 -15.22
C GLU A 417 -1.43 8.64 -15.30
N MET A 418 -1.04 7.37 -15.24
CA MET A 418 -1.95 6.22 -15.23
C MET A 418 -2.95 6.28 -14.08
N ILE A 419 -2.46 6.48 -12.85
CA ILE A 419 -3.33 6.60 -11.67
C ILE A 419 -4.27 7.79 -11.80
N LYS A 420 -3.79 8.93 -12.28
CA LYS A 420 -4.63 10.12 -12.46
C LYS A 420 -5.79 9.88 -13.43
N VAL A 421 -5.53 9.27 -14.58
CA VAL A 421 -6.56 8.99 -15.59
C VAL A 421 -7.58 7.97 -15.09
N ILE A 422 -7.13 6.93 -14.39
CA ILE A 422 -8.03 5.89 -13.87
C ILE A 422 -8.88 6.44 -12.73
N LEU A 423 -8.31 7.22 -11.82
CA LEU A 423 -9.07 7.87 -10.73
C LEU A 423 -10.15 8.82 -11.25
N GLN A 424 -9.90 9.52 -12.36
CA GLN A 424 -10.92 10.37 -12.99
C GLN A 424 -12.09 9.55 -13.56
N LYS A 425 -11.82 8.39 -14.17
CA LYS A 425 -12.86 7.55 -14.78
C LYS A 425 -13.61 6.64 -13.79
N THR A 426 -13.00 6.32 -12.65
CA THR A 426 -13.61 5.50 -11.59
C THR A 426 -14.39 6.32 -10.56
N GLN A 427 -14.39 7.67 -10.66
CA GLN A 427 -15.29 8.53 -9.87
C GLN A 427 -16.74 8.53 -10.39
N ASP A 428 -16.96 8.05 -11.63
CA ASP A 428 -18.27 8.01 -12.30
C ASP A 428 -19.04 6.68 -12.10
N ILE A 429 -18.52 5.76 -11.28
CA ILE A 429 -19.11 4.45 -10.93
C ILE A 429 -19.31 4.40 -9.41
#